data_AF-A0AAV9DD99-F1
#
_entry.id   AF-A0AAV9DD99-F1
#
_cell.length_a   1.000
_cell.length_b   1.000
_cell.length_c   1.000
_cell.angle_alpha   90.00
_cell.angle_beta   90.00
_cell.angle_gamma   90.00
#
_symmetry.space_group_name_H-M   'P 1'
#
loop_
_entity.id
_entity.type
_entity.pdbx_description
1 polymer ?
#
loop_
_entity_poly.entity_id
_entity_poly.type
_entity_poly.pdbx_seq_one_letter_code
_entity_poly.pdbx_strand_id
1 'polypeptide(L)'
;MWAPLPVIKEGYEDRLHHPKTNSSNVGGLVRKFGKVLHFRAEDRKLKSKNGFDSQPSDDPHIDQDSAIDEKESSIAVEKHREAVAMVLLVAKLFASVSAVKAAYAKLQVAQSPYDPETIQSADETVVSELKNLSELKQSYLKQQHIDDDDNQESLLEAEERENRCLVKTYEILKSKLELEVAQKDSEAALLRDQLRESEKRVRSIEKRMSGRRPFDDDLIVIPHFSALNPCHFLSMVRHTVRSVRTFTQSLVEHMESAGWDLVAVARSIEPCAAGGSNKTRKDWKRHVFESYVCRMMFADFQNRDSSSWDRERFFEEFAAFASPSSDVLRAVKPGSAFGRFCREKYASTMHSKMEMAFFGNLDHRATINSGTGFPGTRFFGVFAEMARRVWALHCLAFAFEPAVKVFQAPRGGRFTEVTWRASTMGGRPPWGSRWSRGSWWGRW
;
A
#
# COMPACT_ATOMS: atom_id res chain seq x y z
N MET A 1 -2.28 -20.86 -38.11
CA MET A 1 -1.47 -19.66 -38.38
C MET A 1 -1.61 -18.76 -37.16
N TRP A 2 -0.53 -18.69 -36.34
CA TRP A 2 -0.21 -17.65 -35.33
C TRP A 2 -1.06 -17.69 -34.04
N ALA A 3 -0.65 -18.46 -33.02
CA ALA A 3 0.27 -18.12 -31.91
C ALA A 3 -0.37 -17.27 -30.79
N PRO A 4 -0.52 -17.80 -29.56
CA PRO A 4 -0.91 -17.04 -28.37
C PRO A 4 0.30 -16.76 -27.44
N LEU A 5 0.39 -15.55 -26.91
CA LEU A 5 1.28 -15.17 -25.79
C LEU A 5 0.64 -14.00 -25.01
N PRO A 6 0.97 -13.78 -23.72
CA PRO A 6 1.07 -14.77 -22.65
C PRO A 6 0.43 -14.31 -21.32
N VAL A 7 0.23 -15.30 -20.45
CA VAL A 7 -0.13 -15.19 -19.03
C VAL A 7 1.03 -14.59 -18.24
N ILE A 8 0.78 -13.51 -17.50
CA ILE A 8 1.71 -12.98 -16.50
C ILE A 8 1.42 -13.69 -15.17
N LYS A 9 2.33 -14.60 -14.79
CA LYS A 9 2.48 -15.09 -13.41
C LYS A 9 3.46 -14.15 -12.70
N GLU A 10 3.02 -13.46 -11.65
CA GLU A 10 3.91 -12.81 -10.69
C GLU A 10 4.51 -13.89 -9.78
N GLY A 11 5.73 -14.31 -10.11
CA GLY A 11 6.61 -15.03 -9.20
C GLY A 11 7.49 -14.02 -8.45
N TYR A 12 7.33 -13.99 -7.13
CA TYR A 12 8.27 -13.35 -6.21
C TYR A 12 9.48 -14.29 -6.06
N GLU A 13 10.57 -13.99 -6.76
CA GLU A 13 11.89 -14.57 -6.50
C GLU A 13 12.88 -13.43 -6.24
N ASP A 14 13.65 -13.61 -5.18
CA ASP A 14 14.71 -12.75 -4.68
C ASP A 14 15.71 -12.34 -5.76
N ARG A 15 15.94 -11.04 -5.90
CA ARG A 15 17.12 -10.49 -6.58
C ARG A 15 17.83 -9.53 -5.64
N LEU A 16 18.83 -10.09 -4.97
CA LEU A 16 19.95 -9.37 -4.38
C LEU A 16 20.62 -8.52 -5.47
N HIS A 17 20.40 -7.20 -5.40
CA HIS A 17 21.17 -6.24 -6.16
C HIS A 17 22.54 -6.06 -5.51
N HIS A 18 23.57 -6.71 -6.05
CA HIS A 18 24.95 -6.34 -5.80
C HIS A 18 25.22 -4.95 -6.43
N PRO A 19 25.78 -3.99 -5.69
CA PRO A 19 26.24 -2.73 -6.28
C PRO A 19 27.43 -3.01 -7.19
N LYS A 20 27.34 -2.52 -8.44
CA LYS A 20 28.47 -2.47 -9.37
C LYS A 20 29.58 -1.66 -8.74
N THR A 21 30.66 -2.32 -8.35
CA THR A 21 31.91 -1.68 -7.99
C THR A 21 32.52 -1.08 -9.27
N ASN A 22 32.55 0.24 -9.36
CA ASN A 22 33.47 0.92 -10.25
C ASN A 22 34.88 0.64 -9.71
N SER A 23 35.52 -0.43 -10.22
CA SER A 23 36.93 -0.70 -9.93
C SER A 23 37.73 0.48 -10.45
N SER A 24 38.35 1.21 -9.55
CA SER A 24 39.28 2.29 -9.87
C SER A 24 40.36 1.74 -10.81
N ASN A 25 40.56 2.44 -11.92
CA ASN A 25 41.48 2.12 -13.02
C ASN A 25 42.97 2.21 -12.60
N VAL A 26 43.27 2.16 -11.30
CA VAL A 26 44.58 2.44 -10.71
C VAL A 26 45.49 1.22 -10.83
N GLY A 27 44.97 0.00 -10.58
CA GLY A 27 45.75 -1.24 -10.74
C GLY A 27 46.13 -1.59 -12.18
N GLY A 28 45.47 -0.97 -13.17
CA GLY A 28 45.84 -1.07 -14.59
C GLY A 28 46.96 -0.10 -14.99
N LEU A 29 47.07 1.04 -14.30
CA LEU A 29 48.12 2.03 -14.52
C LEU A 29 49.44 1.56 -13.89
N VAL A 30 49.39 1.07 -12.64
CA VAL A 30 50.57 0.59 -11.90
C VAL A 30 51.22 -0.61 -12.60
N ARG A 31 50.42 -1.57 -13.13
CA ARG A 31 50.94 -2.70 -13.91
C ARG A 31 51.54 -2.30 -15.27
N LYS A 32 51.08 -1.20 -15.87
CA LYS A 32 51.64 -0.68 -17.12
C LYS A 32 52.97 0.03 -16.85
N PHE A 33 53.11 0.76 -15.74
CA PHE A 33 54.36 1.43 -15.37
C PHE A 33 55.46 0.44 -14.92
N GLY A 34 55.11 -0.59 -14.14
CA GLY A 34 56.08 -1.63 -13.76
C GLY A 34 56.66 -2.41 -14.95
N LYS A 35 55.84 -2.66 -16.00
CA LYS A 35 56.30 -3.33 -17.23
C LYS A 35 57.24 -2.47 -18.08
N VAL A 36 57.05 -1.15 -18.09
CA VAL A 36 57.90 -0.22 -18.86
C VAL A 36 59.30 -0.09 -18.23
N LEU A 37 59.41 -0.24 -16.90
CA LEU A 37 60.69 -0.24 -16.20
C LEU A 37 61.50 -1.53 -16.42
N HIS A 38 60.84 -2.70 -16.46
CA HIS A 38 61.52 -3.96 -16.76
C HIS A 38 62.00 -4.07 -18.21
N PHE A 39 61.25 -3.55 -19.19
CA PHE A 39 61.63 -3.62 -20.61
C PHE A 39 62.92 -2.84 -20.92
N ARG A 40 63.19 -1.75 -20.17
CA ARG A 40 64.37 -0.90 -20.41
C ARG A 40 65.65 -1.40 -19.71
N ALA A 41 65.53 -2.35 -18.78
CA ALA A 41 66.66 -3.02 -18.15
C ALA A 41 67.20 -4.19 -19.00
N GLU A 42 66.36 -4.83 -19.81
CA GLU A 42 66.77 -5.95 -20.69
C GLU A 42 67.53 -5.48 -21.95
N ASP A 43 67.21 -4.31 -22.50
CA ASP A 43 67.91 -3.76 -23.68
C ASP A 43 69.39 -3.43 -23.45
N ARG A 44 69.82 -3.23 -22.19
CA ARG A 44 71.24 -2.98 -21.86
C ARG A 44 72.09 -4.25 -21.74
N LYS A 45 71.51 -5.46 -21.77
CA LYS A 45 72.26 -6.73 -21.72
C LYS A 45 72.62 -7.32 -23.09
N LEU A 46 72.29 -6.67 -24.20
CA LEU A 46 72.49 -7.19 -25.56
C LEU A 46 73.64 -6.57 -26.37
N LYS A 47 74.51 -5.75 -25.75
CA LYS A 47 75.79 -5.34 -26.37
C LYS A 47 76.98 -5.66 -25.48
N SER A 48 77.33 -6.95 -25.42
CA SER A 48 78.72 -7.42 -25.24
C SER A 48 78.77 -8.94 -25.41
N LYS A 49 79.77 -9.44 -26.19
CA LYS A 49 80.05 -10.80 -26.71
C LYS A 49 79.61 -11.00 -28.17
N ASN A 50 80.41 -11.40 -29.17
CA ASN A 50 81.80 -11.88 -29.35
C ASN A 50 82.19 -11.49 -30.81
N GLY A 51 83.42 -11.19 -31.24
CA GLY A 51 84.60 -12.05 -31.33
C GLY A 51 84.71 -12.75 -32.71
N PHE A 52 85.62 -12.31 -33.61
CA PHE A 52 86.68 -13.10 -34.29
C PHE A 52 87.26 -12.39 -35.56
N ASP A 53 88.57 -12.08 -35.46
CA ASP A 53 89.71 -12.17 -36.42
C ASP A 53 89.72 -11.49 -37.81
N SER A 54 90.74 -10.63 -38.03
CA SER A 54 91.61 -10.51 -39.23
C SER A 54 92.64 -9.37 -39.08
N GLN A 55 93.91 -9.74 -38.84
CA GLN A 55 95.23 -9.12 -39.15
C GLN A 55 95.48 -7.59 -39.34
N PRO A 56 96.74 -7.13 -39.11
CA PRO A 56 97.05 -5.77 -38.66
C PRO A 56 97.48 -4.82 -39.79
N SER A 57 97.28 -3.52 -39.55
CA SER A 57 98.07 -2.45 -40.17
C SER A 57 98.08 -1.23 -39.25
N ASP A 58 99.30 -0.82 -38.90
CA ASP A 58 99.63 0.33 -38.05
C ASP A 58 99.21 1.67 -38.68
N ASP A 59 98.50 2.51 -37.91
CA ASP A 59 98.80 3.95 -37.77
C ASP A 59 98.01 4.55 -36.58
N PRO A 60 98.57 5.45 -35.75
CA PRO A 60 97.91 5.94 -34.55
C PRO A 60 97.22 7.29 -34.82
N HIS A 61 95.90 7.32 -34.83
CA HIS A 61 95.15 8.57 -34.67
C HIS A 61 94.02 8.43 -33.65
N ILE A 62 94.31 9.00 -32.47
CA ILE A 62 93.46 9.78 -31.56
C ILE A 62 91.95 9.67 -31.84
N ASP A 63 91.20 9.06 -30.92
CA ASP A 63 89.74 9.24 -30.88
C ASP A 63 89.22 9.67 -29.51
N GLN A 64 88.52 10.79 -29.59
CA GLN A 64 87.93 11.62 -28.55
C GLN A 64 86.44 11.26 -28.37
N ASP A 65 86.07 9.99 -28.60
CA ASP A 65 84.69 9.52 -28.70
C ASP A 65 84.15 8.80 -27.44
N SER A 66 85.01 8.47 -26.47
CA SER A 66 84.57 7.84 -25.21
C SER A 66 83.88 8.78 -24.23
N ALA A 67 84.00 10.10 -24.41
CA ALA A 67 83.47 11.09 -23.47
C ALA A 67 81.99 11.45 -23.68
N ILE A 68 81.40 11.10 -24.84
CA ILE A 68 80.01 11.45 -25.18
C ILE A 68 79.04 10.39 -24.63
N ASP A 69 79.41 9.11 -24.69
CA ASP A 69 78.57 7.97 -24.27
C ASP A 69 78.42 7.89 -22.73
N GLU A 70 79.46 8.27 -21.97
CA GLU A 70 79.39 8.36 -20.51
C GLU A 70 78.44 9.46 -20.02
N LYS A 71 78.38 10.60 -20.73
CA LYS A 71 77.49 11.73 -20.39
C LYS A 71 76.02 11.42 -20.62
N GLU A 72 75.67 10.76 -21.72
CA GLU A 72 74.27 10.34 -21.96
C GLU A 72 73.81 9.28 -20.96
N SER A 73 74.71 8.36 -20.56
CA SER A 73 74.40 7.36 -19.53
C SER A 73 74.13 7.99 -18.16
N SER A 74 74.89 9.02 -17.77
CA SER A 74 74.74 9.76 -16.52
C SER A 74 73.42 10.56 -16.46
N ILE A 75 73.05 11.23 -17.56
CA ILE A 75 71.77 11.96 -17.65
C ILE A 75 70.57 11.01 -17.56
N ALA A 76 70.67 9.81 -18.13
CA ALA A 76 69.61 8.81 -18.06
C ALA A 76 69.43 8.21 -16.66
N VAL A 77 70.52 8.05 -15.89
CA VAL A 77 70.49 7.60 -14.49
C VAL A 77 69.87 8.66 -13.59
N GLU A 78 70.22 9.94 -13.80
CA GLU A 78 69.66 11.05 -13.02
C GLU A 78 68.14 11.19 -13.23
N LYS A 79 67.70 11.15 -14.49
CA LYS A 79 66.25 11.13 -14.82
C LYS A 79 65.50 9.95 -14.22
N HIS A 80 66.15 8.80 -14.08
CA HIS A 80 65.55 7.62 -13.44
C HIS A 80 65.44 7.81 -11.93
N ARG A 81 66.48 8.36 -11.28
CA ARG A 81 66.48 8.70 -9.84
C ARG A 81 65.40 9.72 -9.50
N GLU A 82 65.26 10.77 -10.32
CA GLU A 82 64.18 11.75 -10.19
C GLU A 82 62.78 11.12 -10.31
N ALA A 83 62.59 10.21 -11.28
CA ALA A 83 61.31 9.53 -11.47
C ALA A 83 60.96 8.62 -10.28
N VAL A 84 61.94 7.92 -9.71
CA VAL A 84 61.75 7.07 -8.52
C VAL A 84 61.44 7.92 -7.28
N ALA A 85 62.15 9.03 -7.08
CA ALA A 85 61.89 9.97 -5.98
C ALA A 85 60.48 10.58 -6.06
N MET A 86 59.99 10.90 -7.27
CA MET A 86 58.62 11.36 -7.48
C MET A 86 57.58 10.29 -7.13
N VAL A 87 57.81 9.03 -7.50
CA VAL A 87 56.91 7.91 -7.16
C VAL A 87 56.85 7.73 -5.64
N LEU A 88 57.99 7.79 -4.95
CA LEU A 88 58.06 7.72 -3.49
C LEU A 88 57.32 8.88 -2.82
N LEU A 89 57.50 10.11 -3.32
CA LEU A 89 56.78 11.29 -2.82
C LEU A 89 55.25 11.11 -2.95
N VAL A 90 54.79 10.61 -4.09
CA VAL A 90 53.37 10.34 -4.33
C VAL A 90 52.84 9.24 -3.40
N ALA A 91 53.62 8.18 -3.16
CA ALA A 91 53.25 7.13 -2.21
C ALA A 91 53.15 7.66 -0.77
N LYS A 92 54.15 8.44 -0.31
CA LYS A 92 54.12 9.11 1.01
C LYS A 92 52.90 10.06 1.13
N LEU A 93 52.54 10.75 0.05
CA LEU A 93 51.34 11.61 -0.02
C LEU A 93 50.05 10.80 0.18
N PHE A 94 49.88 9.71 -0.57
CA PHE A 94 48.70 8.84 -0.44
C PHE A 94 48.60 8.22 0.95
N ALA A 95 49.73 7.79 1.53
CA ALA A 95 49.77 7.25 2.88
C ALA A 95 49.29 8.27 3.92
N SER A 96 49.77 9.51 3.88
CA SER A 96 49.33 10.58 4.79
C SER A 96 47.87 10.98 4.57
N VAL A 97 47.40 11.09 3.32
CA VAL A 97 45.99 11.37 3.03
C VAL A 97 45.08 10.25 3.55
N SER A 98 45.49 8.99 3.40
CA SER A 98 44.75 7.83 3.92
C SER A 98 44.78 7.78 5.45
N ALA A 99 45.88 8.20 6.09
CA ALA A 99 45.95 8.36 7.54
C ALA A 99 44.98 9.44 8.06
N VAL A 100 44.88 10.59 7.38
CA VAL A 100 43.89 11.64 7.68
C VAL A 100 42.46 11.09 7.56
N LYS A 101 42.15 10.34 6.49
CA LYS A 101 40.83 9.72 6.31
C LYS A 101 40.48 8.76 7.45
N ALA A 102 41.44 7.93 7.87
CA ALA A 102 41.24 7.00 8.97
C ALA A 102 41.02 7.73 10.31
N ALA A 103 41.80 8.76 10.59
CA ALA A 103 41.63 9.59 11.79
C ALA A 103 40.29 10.33 11.79
N TYR A 104 39.87 10.88 10.64
CA TYR A 104 38.57 11.51 10.50
C TYR A 104 37.41 10.53 10.69
N ALA A 105 37.51 9.30 10.17
CA ALA A 105 36.52 8.26 10.42
C ALA A 105 36.40 7.91 11.91
N LYS A 106 37.53 7.83 12.64
CA LYS A 106 37.52 7.65 14.10
C LYS A 106 36.77 8.79 14.79
N LEU A 107 37.05 10.03 14.41
CA LEU A 107 36.41 11.22 14.98
C LEU A 107 34.90 11.19 14.74
N GLN A 108 34.44 10.81 13.56
CA GLN A 108 33.01 10.68 13.25
C GLN A 108 32.30 9.61 14.10
N VAL A 109 32.96 8.50 14.41
CA VAL A 109 32.38 7.45 15.26
C VAL A 109 32.36 7.86 16.73
N ALA A 110 33.42 8.53 17.20
CA ALA A 110 33.52 9.00 18.58
C ALA A 110 32.58 10.17 18.92
N GLN A 111 31.87 10.74 17.94
CA GLN A 111 30.84 11.75 18.19
C GLN A 111 29.52 11.16 18.73
N SER A 112 29.25 9.86 18.48
CA SER A 112 28.01 9.22 18.91
C SER A 112 28.21 7.73 19.15
N PRO A 113 28.27 7.28 20.42
CA PRO A 113 28.22 8.09 21.65
C PRO A 113 29.44 9.01 21.79
N TYR A 114 29.28 10.14 22.49
CA TYR A 114 30.34 11.13 22.68
C TYR A 114 31.50 10.57 23.51
N ASP A 115 32.68 10.45 22.89
CA ASP A 115 33.92 9.98 23.50
C ASP A 115 35.02 11.05 23.32
N PRO A 116 35.29 11.88 24.35
CA PRO A 116 36.24 12.99 24.23
C PRO A 116 37.69 12.53 24.06
N GLU A 117 38.08 11.37 24.61
CA GLU A 117 39.46 10.88 24.54
C GLU A 117 39.80 10.39 23.12
N THR A 118 38.86 9.65 22.51
CA THR A 118 39.02 9.21 21.11
C THR A 118 38.93 10.39 20.14
N ILE A 119 38.10 11.40 20.41
CA ILE A 119 38.06 12.64 19.61
C ILE A 119 39.41 13.37 19.68
N GLN A 120 39.96 13.55 20.88
CA GLN A 120 41.24 14.25 21.06
C GLN A 120 42.39 13.52 20.37
N SER A 121 42.52 12.20 20.57
CA SER A 121 43.59 11.41 19.92
C SER A 121 43.46 11.36 18.39
N ALA A 122 42.22 11.33 17.87
CA ALA A 122 41.98 11.42 16.44
C ALA A 122 42.35 12.81 15.88
N ASP A 123 42.02 13.88 16.60
CA ASP A 123 42.38 15.26 16.22
C ASP A 123 43.90 15.47 16.21
N GLU A 124 44.61 15.01 17.24
CA GLU A 124 46.08 15.02 17.29
C GLU A 124 46.70 14.28 16.08
N THR A 125 46.10 13.15 15.69
CA THR A 125 46.52 12.39 14.50
C THR A 125 46.26 13.18 13.21
N VAL A 126 45.13 13.87 13.08
CA VAL A 126 44.84 14.73 11.91
C VAL A 126 45.85 15.88 11.84
N VAL A 127 46.11 16.57 12.96
CA VAL A 127 47.03 17.71 13.02
C VAL A 127 48.45 17.29 12.67
N SER A 128 48.92 16.15 13.17
CA SER A 128 50.26 15.62 12.85
C SER A 128 50.39 15.23 11.38
N GLU A 129 49.40 14.56 10.78
CA GLU A 129 49.44 14.22 9.35
C GLU A 129 49.32 15.46 8.45
N LEU A 130 48.58 16.50 8.84
CA LEU A 130 48.56 17.77 8.11
C LEU A 130 49.91 18.48 8.15
N LYS A 131 50.65 18.38 9.27
CA LYS A 131 52.04 18.86 9.35
C LYS A 131 52.95 18.06 8.41
N ASN A 132 52.85 16.74 8.41
CA ASN A 132 53.60 15.87 7.48
C ASN A 132 53.32 16.22 6.01
N LEU A 133 52.05 16.46 5.65
CA LEU A 133 51.67 16.90 4.30
C LEU A 133 52.26 18.26 3.92
N SER A 134 52.34 19.18 4.89
CA SER A 134 53.00 20.48 4.70
C SER A 134 54.50 20.31 4.46
N GLU A 135 55.17 19.44 5.21
CA GLU A 135 56.59 19.13 5.02
C GLU A 135 56.85 18.50 3.65
N LEU A 136 56.02 17.53 3.24
CA LEU A 136 56.07 16.88 1.93
C LEU A 136 55.86 17.87 0.77
N LYS A 137 54.98 18.85 0.96
CA LYS A 137 54.80 19.95 0.00
C LYS A 137 56.05 20.83 -0.07
N GLN A 138 56.68 21.14 1.06
CA GLN A 138 57.88 21.97 1.10
C GLN A 138 59.08 21.27 0.48
N SER A 139 59.26 19.96 0.70
CA SER A 139 60.35 19.20 0.07
C SER A 139 60.22 19.16 -1.45
N TYR A 140 59.00 18.98 -1.96
CA TYR A 140 58.71 19.07 -3.41
C TYR A 140 59.07 20.44 -3.99
N LEU A 141 58.63 21.54 -3.34
CA LEU A 141 58.87 22.90 -3.83
C LEU A 141 60.34 23.30 -3.79
N LYS A 142 61.10 22.81 -2.82
CA LYS A 142 62.54 23.11 -2.67
C LYS A 142 63.43 22.24 -3.55
N GLN A 143 62.87 21.29 -4.33
CA GLN A 143 63.64 20.27 -5.07
C GLN A 143 64.69 19.57 -4.20
N GLN A 144 64.42 19.42 -2.91
CA GLN A 144 65.27 18.62 -2.04
C GLN A 144 65.08 17.16 -2.47
N HIS A 145 66.10 16.59 -3.11
CA HIS A 145 66.09 15.18 -3.44
C HIS A 145 65.91 14.41 -2.13
N ILE A 146 64.90 13.54 -2.08
CA ILE A 146 64.78 12.55 -1.02
C ILE A 146 65.92 11.57 -1.29
N ASP A 147 67.09 11.85 -0.72
CA ASP A 147 68.24 10.96 -0.76
C ASP A 147 68.04 9.81 0.24
N ASP A 148 66.98 9.01 0.01
CA ASP A 148 66.82 7.71 0.65
C ASP A 148 67.63 6.71 -0.20
N ASP A 149 68.76 6.22 0.32
CA ASP A 149 69.60 5.19 -0.35
C ASP A 149 68.80 3.89 -0.63
N ASP A 150 67.69 3.68 0.09
CA ASP A 150 66.75 2.54 -0.04
C ASP A 150 65.33 2.96 -0.49
N ASN A 151 65.24 3.80 -1.53
CA ASN A 151 63.99 4.28 -2.13
C ASN A 151 62.93 3.20 -2.40
N GLN A 152 63.33 1.95 -2.67
CA GLN A 152 62.40 0.85 -2.95
C GLN A 152 61.76 0.27 -1.68
N GLU A 153 62.50 0.19 -0.57
CA GLU A 153 61.95 -0.22 0.73
C GLU A 153 60.99 0.85 1.25
N SER A 154 61.40 2.13 1.20
CA SER A 154 60.55 3.25 1.61
C SER A 154 59.27 3.38 0.77
N LEU A 155 59.30 2.98 -0.51
CA LEU A 155 58.11 2.94 -1.36
C LEU A 155 57.11 1.89 -0.87
N LEU A 156 57.59 0.67 -0.60
CA LEU A 156 56.75 -0.41 -0.09
C LEU A 156 56.18 -0.08 1.29
N GLU A 157 56.95 0.55 2.18
CA GLU A 157 56.47 1.00 3.48
C GLU A 157 55.36 2.05 3.37
N ALA A 158 55.48 2.98 2.43
CA ALA A 158 54.45 3.98 2.17
C ALA A 158 53.16 3.35 1.64
N GLU A 159 53.26 2.43 0.68
CA GLU A 159 52.11 1.66 0.16
C GLU A 159 51.47 0.79 1.25
N GLU A 160 52.27 0.13 2.09
CA GLU A 160 51.76 -0.68 3.19
C GLU A 160 51.05 0.20 4.23
N ARG A 161 51.62 1.38 4.54
CA ARG A 161 50.98 2.37 5.42
C ARG A 161 49.63 2.82 4.85
N GLU A 162 49.57 3.15 3.57
CA GLU A 162 48.31 3.51 2.91
C GLU A 162 47.26 2.39 3.07
N ASN A 163 47.63 1.15 2.71
CA ASN A 163 46.74 0.00 2.80
C ASN A 163 46.26 -0.25 4.23
N ARG A 164 47.14 -0.17 5.23
CA ARG A 164 46.76 -0.27 6.65
C ARG A 164 45.77 0.81 7.07
N CYS A 165 45.96 2.05 6.61
CA CYS A 165 45.04 3.16 6.93
C CYS A 165 43.67 2.97 6.25
N LEU A 166 43.64 2.48 5.02
CA LEU A 166 42.40 2.15 4.31
C LEU A 166 41.65 1.03 5.03
N VAL A 167 42.34 -0.06 5.41
CA VAL A 167 41.75 -1.16 6.18
C VAL A 167 41.13 -0.65 7.48
N LYS A 168 41.86 0.17 8.25
CA LYS A 168 41.33 0.79 9.48
C LYS A 168 40.05 1.59 9.23
N THR A 169 39.99 2.33 8.12
CA THR A 169 38.80 3.13 7.77
C THR A 169 37.60 2.21 7.49
N TYR A 170 37.80 1.14 6.73
CA TYR A 170 36.75 0.17 6.44
C TYR A 170 36.30 -0.59 7.69
N GLU A 171 37.23 -0.95 8.59
CA GLU A 171 36.91 -1.56 9.88
C GLU A 171 36.03 -0.66 10.74
N ILE A 172 36.38 0.63 10.86
CA ILE A 172 35.60 1.61 11.62
C ILE A 172 34.20 1.76 11.03
N LEU A 173 34.09 1.89 9.70
CA LEU A 173 32.81 2.03 9.02
C LEU A 173 31.94 0.77 9.16
N LYS A 174 32.57 -0.41 9.07
CA LYS A 174 31.90 -1.70 9.27
C LYS A 174 31.33 -1.79 10.68
N SER A 175 32.13 -1.55 11.71
CA SER A 175 31.68 -1.59 13.11
C SER A 175 30.53 -0.61 13.36
N LYS A 176 30.57 0.59 12.76
CA LYS A 176 29.46 1.56 12.84
C LYS A 176 28.17 1.01 12.24
N LEU A 177 28.24 0.45 11.03
CA LEU A 177 27.07 -0.11 10.35
C LEU A 177 26.50 -1.32 11.10
N GLU A 178 27.35 -2.18 11.66
CA GLU A 178 26.93 -3.32 12.48
C GLU A 178 26.16 -2.87 13.73
N LEU A 179 26.62 -1.81 14.40
CA LEU A 179 25.91 -1.21 15.54
C LEU A 179 24.56 -0.60 15.12
N GLU A 180 24.50 0.10 13.98
CA GLU A 180 23.27 0.70 13.48
C GLU A 180 22.22 -0.38 13.11
N VAL A 181 22.66 -1.47 12.48
CA VAL A 181 21.81 -2.63 12.19
C VAL A 181 21.28 -3.24 13.49
N ALA A 182 22.14 -3.51 14.47
CA ALA A 182 21.72 -4.07 15.76
C ALA A 182 20.72 -3.15 16.49
N GLN A 183 20.95 -1.83 16.45
CA GLN A 183 20.01 -0.85 17.00
C GLN A 183 18.65 -0.93 16.29
N LYS A 184 18.63 -0.95 14.96
CA LYS A 184 17.40 -1.03 14.17
C LYS A 184 16.65 -2.36 14.36
N ASP A 185 17.37 -3.45 14.53
CA ASP A 185 16.78 -4.76 14.85
C ASP A 185 16.10 -4.75 16.22
N SER A 186 16.72 -4.11 17.22
CA SER A 186 16.11 -3.94 18.55
C SER A 186 14.84 -3.07 18.50
N GLU A 187 14.86 -1.98 17.74
CA GLU A 187 13.70 -1.10 17.51
C GLU A 187 12.57 -1.86 16.79
N ALA A 188 12.90 -2.63 15.77
CA ALA A 188 11.93 -3.45 15.03
C ALA A 188 11.32 -4.56 15.89
N ALA A 189 12.10 -5.19 16.77
CA ALA A 189 11.59 -6.15 17.75
C ALA A 189 10.58 -5.50 18.70
N LEU A 190 10.92 -4.34 19.26
CA LEU A 190 10.04 -3.56 20.14
C LEU A 190 8.73 -3.18 19.44
N LEU A 191 8.79 -2.69 18.20
CA LEU A 191 7.59 -2.34 17.43
C LEU A 191 6.70 -3.56 17.12
N ARG A 192 7.31 -4.72 16.81
CA ARG A 192 6.56 -5.97 16.61
C ARG A 192 5.85 -6.42 17.89
N ASP A 193 6.48 -6.27 19.05
CA ASP A 193 5.85 -6.58 20.33
C ASP A 193 4.71 -5.62 20.67
N GLN A 194 4.87 -4.31 20.41
CA GLN A 194 3.80 -3.33 20.55
C GLN A 194 2.63 -3.63 19.61
N LEU A 195 2.90 -4.04 18.36
CA LEU A 195 1.88 -4.46 17.41
C LEU A 195 1.12 -5.68 17.96
N ARG A 196 1.83 -6.74 18.39
CA ARG A 196 1.22 -7.94 18.99
C ARG A 196 0.35 -7.59 20.19
N GLU A 197 0.79 -6.67 21.05
CA GLU A 197 0.02 -6.22 22.20
C GLU A 197 -1.23 -5.41 21.78
N SER A 198 -1.10 -4.54 20.78
CA SER A 198 -2.24 -3.83 20.20
C SER A 198 -3.25 -4.80 19.57
N GLU A 199 -2.80 -5.82 18.86
CA GLU A 199 -3.67 -6.85 18.29
C GLU A 199 -4.34 -7.70 19.37
N LYS A 200 -3.64 -8.03 20.47
CA LYS A 200 -4.27 -8.68 21.64
C LYS A 200 -5.36 -7.80 22.24
N ARG A 201 -5.12 -6.49 22.37
CA ARG A 201 -6.14 -5.52 22.82
C ARG A 201 -7.32 -5.46 21.86
N VAL A 202 -7.08 -5.40 20.55
CA VAL A 202 -8.13 -5.45 19.52
C VAL A 202 -8.91 -6.75 19.63
N ARG A 203 -8.25 -7.91 19.65
CA ARG A 203 -8.90 -9.22 19.81
C ARG A 203 -9.70 -9.33 21.11
N SER A 204 -9.24 -8.71 22.21
CA SER A 204 -10.01 -8.70 23.47
C SER A 204 -11.25 -7.81 23.37
N ILE A 205 -11.12 -6.64 22.73
CA ILE A 205 -12.26 -5.74 22.43
C ILE A 205 -13.22 -6.45 21.50
N GLU A 206 -12.75 -7.06 20.42
CA GLU A 206 -13.52 -7.88 19.50
C GLU A 206 -14.20 -9.04 20.24
N LYS A 207 -13.54 -9.73 21.17
CA LYS A 207 -14.18 -10.79 21.97
C LYS A 207 -15.25 -10.23 22.91
N ARG A 208 -15.05 -9.04 23.49
CA ARG A 208 -16.06 -8.33 24.30
C ARG A 208 -17.22 -7.85 23.43
N MET A 209 -16.94 -7.44 22.19
CA MET A 209 -17.93 -7.03 21.19
C MET A 209 -18.63 -8.22 20.55
N SER A 210 -17.96 -9.36 20.39
CA SER A 210 -18.48 -10.62 19.82
C SER A 210 -19.16 -11.47 20.90
N GLY A 211 -18.91 -11.19 22.18
CA GLY A 211 -19.78 -11.58 23.29
C GLY A 211 -21.17 -10.96 23.19
N ARG A 212 -21.34 -9.88 22.40
CA ARG A 212 -22.59 -9.63 21.67
C ARG A 212 -22.51 -10.41 20.36
N ARG A 213 -23.16 -11.57 20.30
CA ARG A 213 -23.12 -12.41 19.10
C ARG A 213 -23.67 -11.64 17.89
N PRO A 214 -23.09 -11.77 16.69
CA PRO A 214 -23.67 -11.30 15.44
C PRO A 214 -25.03 -11.94 15.11
N PHE A 215 -25.41 -13.00 15.82
CA PHE A 215 -26.67 -13.72 15.68
C PHE A 215 -27.73 -13.39 16.75
N ASP A 216 -27.39 -12.57 17.76
CA ASP A 216 -28.37 -12.13 18.79
C ASP A 216 -28.99 -10.75 18.46
N ASP A 217 -28.60 -10.11 17.36
CA ASP A 217 -29.17 -8.82 16.94
C ASP A 217 -30.65 -8.97 16.52
N ASP A 218 -31.12 -10.19 16.21
CA ASP A 218 -32.49 -10.43 15.71
C ASP A 218 -33.60 -10.24 16.76
N LEU A 219 -33.26 -10.19 18.05
CA LEU A 219 -34.23 -10.04 19.11
C LEU A 219 -34.21 -8.60 19.66
N ILE A 220 -35.01 -7.73 19.03
CA ILE A 220 -35.33 -6.44 19.62
C ILE A 220 -36.38 -6.67 20.72
N VAL A 221 -35.88 -6.98 21.92
CA VAL A 221 -36.72 -7.04 23.11
C VAL A 221 -36.95 -5.62 23.60
N ILE A 222 -38.17 -5.12 23.42
CA ILE A 222 -38.63 -3.92 24.12
C ILE A 222 -39.55 -4.43 25.24
N PRO A 223 -39.12 -4.35 26.51
CA PRO A 223 -39.80 -5.05 27.61
C PRO A 223 -41.20 -4.51 27.91
N HIS A 224 -41.47 -3.23 27.62
CA HIS A 224 -42.79 -2.61 27.75
C HIS A 224 -42.82 -1.31 26.93
N PHE A 225 -44.03 -0.83 26.61
CA PHE A 225 -44.25 0.37 25.79
C PHE A 225 -43.50 1.60 26.31
N SER A 226 -43.44 1.80 27.64
CA SER A 226 -42.75 2.95 28.26
C SER A 226 -41.22 2.92 28.14
N ALA A 227 -40.62 1.78 27.75
CA ALA A 227 -39.18 1.66 27.50
C ALA A 227 -38.78 2.08 26.07
N LEU A 228 -39.72 2.56 25.25
CA LEU A 228 -39.43 3.03 23.90
C LEU A 228 -38.41 4.17 23.91
N ASN A 229 -37.34 3.98 23.15
CA ASN A 229 -36.23 4.91 23.01
C ASN A 229 -35.79 4.93 21.54
N PRO A 230 -35.40 6.09 20.98
CA PRO A 230 -34.79 6.20 19.66
C PRO A 230 -33.74 5.13 19.29
N CYS A 231 -32.98 4.62 20.26
CA CYS A 231 -32.05 3.51 20.04
C CYS A 231 -32.73 2.24 19.51
N HIS A 232 -33.92 1.89 20.02
CA HIS A 232 -34.71 0.74 19.54
C HIS A 232 -35.19 0.96 18.11
N PHE A 233 -35.58 2.18 17.77
CA PHE A 233 -35.96 2.55 16.41
C PHE A 233 -34.78 2.41 15.45
N LEU A 234 -33.60 2.92 15.82
CA LEU A 234 -32.39 2.80 14.99
C LEU A 234 -31.99 1.35 14.76
N SER A 235 -32.08 0.49 15.79
CA SER A 235 -31.84 -0.95 15.63
C SER A 235 -32.84 -1.58 14.67
N MET A 236 -34.15 -1.29 14.79
CA MET A 236 -35.16 -1.78 13.84
C MET A 236 -34.90 -1.32 12.41
N VAL A 237 -34.48 -0.05 12.21
CA VAL A 237 -34.11 0.46 10.89
C VAL A 237 -32.93 -0.34 10.32
N ARG A 238 -31.88 -0.61 11.12
CA ARG A 238 -30.73 -1.41 10.67
C ARG A 238 -31.14 -2.81 10.23
N HIS A 239 -31.99 -3.48 10.99
CA HIS A 239 -32.52 -4.80 10.63
C HIS A 239 -33.37 -4.78 9.37
N THR A 240 -34.24 -3.77 9.25
CA THR A 240 -35.07 -3.61 8.06
C THR A 240 -34.21 -3.39 6.83
N VAL A 241 -33.18 -2.55 6.92
CA VAL A 241 -32.22 -2.33 5.82
C VAL A 241 -31.49 -3.62 5.46
N ARG A 242 -31.02 -4.42 6.43
CA ARG A 242 -30.39 -5.71 6.15
C ARG A 242 -31.35 -6.64 5.40
N SER A 243 -32.60 -6.76 5.84
CA SER A 243 -33.58 -7.62 5.18
C SER A 243 -33.92 -7.16 3.75
N VAL A 244 -34.03 -5.85 3.53
CA VAL A 244 -34.18 -5.26 2.18
C VAL A 244 -33.00 -5.61 1.30
N ARG A 245 -31.77 -5.55 1.81
CA ARG A 245 -30.56 -5.93 1.06
C ARG A 245 -30.57 -7.40 0.67
N THR A 246 -30.94 -8.28 1.59
CA THR A 246 -31.05 -9.72 1.34
C THR A 246 -32.07 -10.03 0.25
N PHE A 247 -33.27 -9.41 0.31
CA PHE A 247 -34.26 -9.57 -0.75
C PHE A 247 -33.79 -8.99 -2.08
N THR A 248 -33.16 -7.82 -2.06
CA THR A 248 -32.63 -7.19 -3.29
C THR A 248 -31.59 -8.09 -3.95
N GLN A 249 -30.73 -8.74 -3.17
CA GLN A 249 -29.77 -9.70 -3.69
C GLN A 249 -30.47 -10.91 -4.33
N SER A 250 -31.43 -11.51 -3.61
CA SER A 250 -32.26 -12.62 -4.14
C SER A 250 -32.98 -12.23 -5.44
N LEU A 251 -33.48 -10.99 -5.52
CA LEU A 251 -34.11 -10.43 -6.71
C LEU A 251 -33.14 -10.34 -7.90
N VAL A 252 -31.93 -9.82 -7.66
CA VAL A 252 -30.90 -9.71 -8.71
C VAL A 252 -30.44 -11.08 -9.19
N GLU A 253 -30.25 -12.05 -8.29
CA GLU A 253 -29.88 -13.43 -8.65
C GLU A 253 -30.93 -14.10 -9.57
N HIS A 254 -32.22 -13.84 -9.34
CA HIS A 254 -33.29 -14.34 -10.21
C HIS A 254 -33.34 -13.60 -11.55
N MET A 255 -33.05 -12.28 -11.58
CA MET A 255 -32.91 -11.53 -12.84
C MET A 255 -31.76 -12.07 -13.69
N GLU A 256 -30.60 -12.35 -13.09
CA GLU A 256 -29.45 -12.94 -13.78
C GLU A 256 -29.78 -14.33 -14.32
N SER A 257 -30.45 -15.17 -13.52
CA SER A 257 -30.87 -16.51 -13.92
C SER A 257 -31.89 -16.48 -15.07
N ALA A 258 -32.73 -15.45 -15.14
CA ALA A 258 -33.67 -15.21 -16.23
C ALA A 258 -33.03 -14.54 -17.46
N GLY A 259 -31.72 -14.31 -17.45
CA GLY A 259 -30.97 -13.73 -18.58
C GLY A 259 -31.17 -12.22 -18.77
N TRP A 260 -31.57 -11.47 -17.74
CA TRP A 260 -31.81 -10.04 -17.85
C TRP A 260 -30.52 -9.23 -17.88
N ASP A 261 -30.45 -8.20 -18.73
CA ASP A 261 -29.36 -7.22 -18.69
C ASP A 261 -29.55 -6.25 -17.49
N LEU A 262 -28.87 -6.56 -16.39
CA LEU A 262 -28.89 -5.74 -15.18
C LEU A 262 -28.48 -4.29 -15.41
N VAL A 263 -27.61 -4.00 -16.39
CA VAL A 263 -27.22 -2.61 -16.71
C VAL A 263 -28.40 -1.87 -17.31
N ALA A 264 -29.07 -2.49 -18.29
CA ALA A 264 -30.20 -1.88 -18.95
C ALA A 264 -31.38 -1.70 -17.99
N VAL A 265 -31.65 -2.68 -17.13
CA VAL A 265 -32.68 -2.58 -16.09
C VAL A 265 -32.35 -1.46 -15.09
N ALA A 266 -31.11 -1.38 -14.61
CA ALA A 266 -30.72 -0.30 -13.69
C ALA A 266 -30.84 1.09 -14.35
N ARG A 267 -30.48 1.23 -15.63
CA ARG A 267 -30.67 2.48 -16.40
C ARG A 267 -32.15 2.80 -16.62
N SER A 268 -32.99 1.78 -16.70
CA SER A 268 -34.44 1.95 -16.79
C SER A 268 -34.98 2.51 -15.46
N ILE A 269 -34.58 1.94 -14.33
CA ILE A 269 -35.03 2.39 -13.00
C ILE A 269 -34.55 3.81 -12.69
N GLU A 270 -33.28 4.12 -12.95
CA GLU A 270 -32.69 5.43 -12.69
C GLU A 270 -31.77 5.88 -13.85
N PRO A 271 -32.32 6.64 -14.83
CA PRO A 271 -31.59 7.05 -16.04
C PRO A 271 -30.36 7.94 -15.77
N CYS A 272 -30.31 8.61 -14.61
CA CYS A 272 -29.34 9.67 -14.30
C CYS A 272 -28.03 9.14 -13.67
N ALA A 273 -27.97 7.87 -13.25
CA ALA A 273 -26.83 7.31 -12.51
C ALA A 273 -25.56 7.06 -13.37
N ALA A 274 -25.63 7.23 -14.69
CA ALA A 274 -24.56 6.87 -15.62
C ALA A 274 -23.38 7.88 -15.71
N GLY A 275 -23.53 9.09 -15.14
CA GLY A 275 -22.59 10.21 -15.30
C GLY A 275 -21.54 10.40 -14.20
N GLY A 276 -21.48 9.54 -13.18
CA GLY A 276 -20.55 9.67 -12.04
C GLY A 276 -19.15 9.08 -12.29
N SER A 277 -18.13 9.68 -11.68
CA SER A 277 -16.70 9.34 -11.82
C SER A 277 -16.36 7.86 -11.58
N ASN A 278 -15.25 7.40 -12.19
CA ASN A 278 -14.89 5.98 -12.40
C ASN A 278 -14.78 5.09 -11.15
N LYS A 279 -14.73 5.63 -9.92
CA LYS A 279 -14.63 4.83 -8.68
C LYS A 279 -15.99 4.33 -8.17
N THR A 280 -17.08 5.02 -8.49
CA THR A 280 -18.46 4.71 -8.07
C THR A 280 -19.15 3.70 -9.00
N ARG A 281 -18.48 3.27 -10.07
CA ARG A 281 -19.05 2.44 -11.14
C ARG A 281 -19.18 0.94 -10.84
N LYS A 282 -18.52 0.40 -9.81
CA LYS A 282 -18.60 -1.05 -9.53
C LYS A 282 -19.92 -1.46 -8.85
N ASP A 283 -20.49 -0.62 -7.99
CA ASP A 283 -21.66 -1.01 -7.17
C ASP A 283 -22.92 -0.16 -7.38
N TRP A 284 -22.95 0.77 -8.35
CA TRP A 284 -24.11 1.65 -8.55
C TRP A 284 -25.40 0.88 -8.88
N LYS A 285 -25.30 -0.23 -9.62
CA LYS A 285 -26.46 -1.06 -9.99
C LYS A 285 -27.15 -1.60 -8.74
N ARG A 286 -26.36 -2.11 -7.79
CA ARG A 286 -26.85 -2.64 -6.50
C ARG A 286 -27.66 -1.59 -5.76
N HIS A 287 -27.16 -0.36 -5.68
CA HIS A 287 -27.87 0.74 -5.04
C HIS A 287 -29.13 1.19 -5.78
N VAL A 288 -29.17 1.07 -7.11
CA VAL A 288 -30.38 1.33 -7.88
C VAL A 288 -31.47 0.30 -7.57
N PHE A 289 -31.13 -0.98 -7.51
CA PHE A 289 -32.08 -2.03 -7.13
C PHE A 289 -32.54 -1.89 -5.68
N GLU A 290 -31.63 -1.62 -4.73
CA GLU A 290 -31.98 -1.34 -3.34
C GLU A 290 -32.93 -0.14 -3.24
N SER A 291 -32.66 0.94 -3.98
CA SER A 291 -33.51 2.12 -4.01
C SER A 291 -34.91 1.82 -4.56
N TYR A 292 -35.01 0.99 -5.61
CA TYR A 292 -36.29 0.52 -6.15
C TYR A 292 -37.08 -0.25 -5.09
N VAL A 293 -36.48 -1.26 -4.46
CA VAL A 293 -37.14 -2.07 -3.43
C VAL A 293 -37.57 -1.20 -2.25
N CYS A 294 -36.69 -0.32 -1.75
CA CYS A 294 -37.03 0.64 -0.70
C CYS A 294 -38.23 1.52 -1.10
N ARG A 295 -38.25 2.04 -2.33
CA ARG A 295 -39.35 2.88 -2.81
C ARG A 295 -40.69 2.13 -2.81
N MET A 296 -40.70 0.87 -3.23
CA MET A 296 -41.92 0.06 -3.27
C MET A 296 -42.39 -0.34 -1.86
N MET A 297 -41.45 -0.75 -1.00
CA MET A 297 -41.75 -1.20 0.37
C MET A 297 -42.17 -0.05 1.29
N PHE A 298 -41.54 1.11 1.17
CA PHE A 298 -41.84 2.30 1.99
C PHE A 298 -42.82 3.28 1.33
N ALA A 299 -43.36 2.95 0.14
CA ALA A 299 -44.49 3.68 -0.40
C ALA A 299 -45.63 3.71 0.64
N ASP A 300 -46.28 4.86 0.80
CA ASP A 300 -47.41 5.01 1.74
C ASP A 300 -47.06 4.69 3.21
N PHE A 301 -45.78 4.70 3.61
CA PHE A 301 -45.37 4.38 4.98
C PHE A 301 -45.99 5.30 6.04
N GLN A 302 -46.35 6.53 5.66
CA GLN A 302 -47.03 7.50 6.52
C GLN A 302 -48.55 7.28 6.61
N ASN A 303 -49.12 6.44 5.75
CA ASN A 303 -50.55 6.14 5.78
C ASN A 303 -50.83 5.23 6.97
N ARG A 304 -51.72 5.67 7.88
CA ARG A 304 -52.25 4.78 8.90
C ARG A 304 -53.31 3.89 8.24
N ASP A 305 -52.91 2.71 7.78
CA ASP A 305 -53.85 1.68 7.33
C ASP A 305 -54.87 1.30 8.41
N SER A 306 -54.58 1.64 9.67
CA SER A 306 -55.48 1.61 10.81
C SER A 306 -55.49 2.94 11.55
N SER A 307 -56.19 3.91 10.98
CA SER A 307 -56.43 5.23 11.57
C SER A 307 -57.09 5.18 12.97
N SER A 308 -57.75 4.07 13.31
CA SER A 308 -58.38 3.82 14.61
C SER A 308 -57.44 3.25 15.69
N TRP A 309 -56.19 2.92 15.38
CA TRP A 309 -55.28 2.37 16.38
C TRP A 309 -54.67 3.46 17.25
N ASP A 310 -54.63 3.17 18.54
CA ASP A 310 -53.85 3.90 19.52
C ASP A 310 -52.36 3.46 19.48
N ARG A 311 -51.49 4.14 20.22
CA ARG A 311 -50.04 3.85 20.22
C ARG A 311 -49.69 2.52 20.87
N GLU A 312 -50.41 2.12 21.91
CA GLU A 312 -50.19 0.85 22.61
C GLU A 312 -50.50 -0.33 21.70
N ARG A 313 -51.59 -0.24 20.93
CA ARG A 313 -51.96 -1.24 19.92
C ARG A 313 -50.93 -1.36 18.79
N PHE A 314 -50.32 -0.24 18.36
CA PHE A 314 -49.19 -0.28 17.44
C PHE A 314 -47.96 -0.97 18.05
N PHE A 315 -47.73 -0.80 19.35
CA PHE A 315 -46.65 -1.47 20.04
C PHE A 315 -46.89 -2.98 20.22
N GLU A 316 -48.12 -3.39 20.52
CA GLU A 316 -48.52 -4.80 20.57
C GLU A 316 -48.30 -5.49 19.21
N GLU A 317 -48.74 -4.85 18.13
CA GLU A 317 -48.53 -5.35 16.77
C GLU A 317 -47.03 -5.41 16.44
N PHE A 318 -46.26 -4.38 16.81
CA PHE A 318 -44.80 -4.42 16.70
C PHE A 318 -44.21 -5.62 17.44
N ALA A 319 -44.58 -5.84 18.70
CA ALA A 319 -44.04 -6.93 19.52
C ALA A 319 -44.34 -8.30 18.90
N ALA A 320 -45.54 -8.48 18.32
CA ALA A 320 -45.91 -9.69 17.61
C ALA A 320 -45.01 -9.99 16.40
N PHE A 321 -44.54 -8.95 15.71
CA PHE A 321 -43.71 -9.06 14.52
C PHE A 321 -42.22 -8.78 14.73
N ALA A 322 -41.79 -8.37 15.93
CA ALA A 322 -40.39 -8.11 16.28
C ALA A 322 -39.61 -9.39 16.57
N SER A 323 -40.30 -10.42 17.08
CA SER A 323 -39.71 -11.73 17.38
C SER A 323 -39.30 -12.50 16.11
N PRO A 324 -38.18 -13.25 16.12
CA PRO A 324 -37.64 -13.94 14.94
C PRO A 324 -38.33 -15.27 14.57
N SER A 325 -39.54 -15.57 15.05
CA SER A 325 -40.14 -16.88 14.72
C SER A 325 -40.70 -16.95 13.29
N SER A 326 -40.17 -17.90 12.52
CA SER A 326 -40.73 -18.41 11.24
C SER A 326 -42.21 -18.81 11.36
N ASP A 327 -42.68 -19.13 12.57
CA ASP A 327 -44.06 -19.46 12.86
C ASP A 327 -45.00 -18.25 12.75
N VAL A 328 -44.50 -17.02 12.95
CA VAL A 328 -45.31 -15.80 12.83
C VAL A 328 -45.83 -15.66 11.40
N LEU A 329 -44.98 -15.85 10.40
CA LEU A 329 -45.41 -15.78 8.99
C LEU A 329 -46.37 -16.91 8.62
N ARG A 330 -46.25 -18.09 9.25
CA ARG A 330 -47.19 -19.21 9.05
C ARG A 330 -48.53 -19.00 9.75
N ALA A 331 -48.55 -18.30 10.88
CA ALA A 331 -49.74 -18.00 11.66
C ALA A 331 -50.51 -16.76 11.17
N VAL A 332 -49.91 -15.95 10.30
CA VAL A 332 -50.56 -14.75 9.74
C VAL A 332 -51.74 -15.14 8.85
N LYS A 333 -52.92 -14.65 9.24
CA LYS A 333 -54.13 -14.73 8.42
C LYS A 333 -54.00 -13.77 7.22
N PRO A 334 -54.26 -14.22 5.97
CA PRO A 334 -54.17 -13.36 4.79
C PRO A 334 -55.08 -12.11 4.77
N GLY A 335 -56.12 -12.11 5.61
CA GLY A 335 -57.02 -10.97 5.85
C GLY A 335 -56.57 -10.00 6.94
N SER A 336 -55.47 -10.26 7.65
CA SER A 336 -54.94 -9.34 8.68
C SER A 336 -54.41 -8.05 8.06
N ALA A 337 -54.13 -7.04 8.89
CA ALA A 337 -53.51 -5.80 8.43
C ALA A 337 -52.15 -6.07 7.74
N PHE A 338 -51.30 -6.89 8.38
CA PHE A 338 -50.05 -7.36 7.78
C PHE A 338 -50.28 -8.19 6.51
N GLY A 339 -51.27 -9.08 6.45
CA GLY A 339 -51.58 -9.87 5.26
C GLY A 339 -51.95 -9.01 4.05
N ARG A 340 -52.74 -7.95 4.28
CA ARG A 340 -53.08 -6.94 3.28
C ARG A 340 -51.84 -6.16 2.83
N PHE A 341 -51.05 -5.67 3.78
CA PHE A 341 -49.79 -4.99 3.51
C PHE A 341 -48.86 -5.86 2.66
N CYS A 342 -48.63 -7.11 3.06
CA CYS A 342 -47.76 -8.06 2.36
C CYS A 342 -48.23 -8.30 0.92
N ARG A 343 -49.54 -8.48 0.70
CA ARG A 343 -50.14 -8.63 -0.64
C ARG A 343 -49.92 -7.39 -1.51
N GLU A 344 -50.21 -6.21 -0.99
CA GLU A 344 -50.07 -4.96 -1.73
C GLU A 344 -48.60 -4.67 -2.07
N LYS A 345 -47.70 -4.89 -1.12
CA LYS A 345 -46.25 -4.73 -1.33
C LYS A 345 -45.67 -5.77 -2.27
N TYR A 346 -46.17 -7.00 -2.27
CA TYR A 346 -45.75 -8.01 -3.24
C TYR A 346 -46.18 -7.61 -4.65
N ALA A 347 -47.46 -7.25 -4.82
CA ALA A 347 -48.00 -6.85 -6.12
C ALA A 347 -47.32 -5.59 -6.69
N SER A 348 -46.84 -4.69 -5.83
CA SER A 348 -46.12 -3.49 -6.22
C SER A 348 -44.65 -3.76 -6.54
N THR A 349 -43.96 -4.58 -5.73
CA THR A 349 -42.53 -4.89 -5.91
C THR A 349 -42.29 -5.86 -7.07
N MET A 350 -43.15 -6.89 -7.19
CA MET A 350 -43.07 -7.96 -8.17
C MET A 350 -44.18 -7.80 -9.22
N HIS A 351 -43.82 -7.38 -10.42
CA HIS A 351 -44.78 -7.29 -11.52
C HIS A 351 -45.08 -8.68 -12.10
N SER A 352 -46.28 -8.89 -12.65
CA SER A 352 -46.70 -10.18 -13.22
C SER A 352 -45.73 -10.72 -14.27
N LYS A 353 -45.18 -9.85 -15.12
CA LYS A 353 -44.17 -10.28 -16.12
C LYS A 353 -42.83 -10.71 -15.49
N MET A 354 -42.42 -10.09 -14.39
CA MET A 354 -41.22 -10.48 -13.66
C MET A 354 -41.41 -11.86 -13.03
N GLU A 355 -42.58 -12.08 -12.44
CA GLU A 355 -42.97 -13.35 -11.83
C GLU A 355 -43.01 -14.48 -12.88
N MET A 356 -43.63 -14.23 -14.03
CA MET A 356 -43.61 -15.16 -15.17
C MET A 356 -42.19 -15.46 -15.65
N ALA A 357 -41.30 -14.47 -15.72
CA ALA A 357 -39.92 -14.67 -16.15
C ALA A 357 -39.10 -15.50 -15.15
N PHE A 358 -39.35 -15.35 -13.85
CA PHE A 358 -38.57 -16.03 -12.81
C PHE A 358 -39.07 -17.45 -12.54
N PHE A 359 -40.38 -17.66 -12.57
CA PHE A 359 -40.99 -18.92 -12.13
C PHE A 359 -41.72 -19.67 -13.26
N GLY A 360 -41.95 -19.04 -14.42
CA GLY A 360 -42.73 -19.61 -15.51
C GLY A 360 -44.25 -19.63 -15.26
N ASN A 361 -44.72 -19.15 -14.11
CA ASN A 361 -46.12 -19.11 -13.70
C ASN A 361 -46.43 -17.88 -12.83
N LEU A 362 -47.72 -17.71 -12.46
CA LEU A 362 -48.22 -16.64 -11.57
C LEU A 362 -48.74 -17.22 -10.24
N ASP A 363 -48.23 -18.38 -9.82
CA ASP A 363 -48.78 -19.13 -8.69
C ASP A 363 -48.61 -18.37 -7.37
N HIS A 364 -47.52 -17.60 -7.24
CA HIS A 364 -47.30 -16.78 -6.05
C HIS A 364 -48.39 -15.73 -5.90
N ARG A 365 -48.62 -14.93 -6.95
CA ARG A 365 -49.68 -13.92 -6.98
C ARG A 365 -51.06 -14.52 -6.83
N ALA A 366 -51.34 -15.66 -7.47
CA ALA A 366 -52.62 -16.36 -7.33
C ALA A 366 -52.87 -16.74 -5.86
N THR A 367 -51.87 -17.36 -5.21
CA THR A 367 -51.94 -17.78 -3.80
C THR A 367 -52.10 -16.62 -2.82
N ILE A 368 -51.41 -15.49 -3.07
CA ILE A 368 -51.49 -14.29 -2.24
C ILE A 368 -52.85 -13.58 -2.43
N ASN A 369 -53.38 -13.57 -3.65
CA ASN A 369 -54.65 -12.92 -3.98
C ASN A 369 -55.87 -13.73 -3.54
N SER A 370 -55.81 -15.06 -3.64
CA SER A 370 -56.87 -15.95 -3.15
C SER A 370 -57.02 -15.91 -1.63
N GLY A 371 -56.02 -15.38 -0.93
CA GLY A 371 -56.02 -15.33 0.54
C GLY A 371 -55.96 -16.73 1.16
N THR A 372 -55.52 -17.74 0.41
CA THR A 372 -55.37 -19.13 0.89
C THR A 372 -54.09 -19.36 1.66
N GLY A 373 -53.13 -18.43 1.58
CA GLY A 373 -51.88 -18.49 2.35
C GLY A 373 -50.73 -17.73 1.68
N PHE A 374 -49.51 -18.08 2.08
CA PHE A 374 -48.28 -17.55 1.51
C PHE A 374 -47.54 -18.63 0.71
N PRO A 375 -46.93 -18.29 -0.45
CA PRO A 375 -46.13 -19.25 -1.20
C PRO A 375 -44.97 -19.81 -0.38
N GLY A 376 -44.79 -21.13 -0.39
CA GLY A 376 -43.74 -21.83 0.35
C GLY A 376 -42.36 -21.79 -0.30
N THR A 377 -42.12 -20.88 -1.26
CA THR A 377 -40.85 -20.81 -1.99
C THR A 377 -39.79 -20.02 -1.22
N ARG A 378 -38.51 -20.36 -1.43
CA ARG A 378 -37.39 -19.64 -0.80
C ARG A 378 -37.41 -18.14 -1.13
N PHE A 379 -37.68 -17.80 -2.39
CA PHE A 379 -37.80 -16.41 -2.84
C PHE A 379 -38.87 -15.65 -2.06
N PHE A 380 -40.08 -16.25 -1.95
CA PHE A 380 -41.16 -15.62 -1.20
C PHE A 380 -40.84 -15.54 0.30
N GLY A 381 -40.18 -16.54 0.88
CA GLY A 381 -39.73 -16.49 2.27
C GLY A 381 -38.83 -15.30 2.56
N VAL A 382 -37.87 -15.00 1.68
CA VAL A 382 -37.00 -13.81 1.80
C VAL A 382 -37.81 -12.51 1.63
N PHE A 383 -38.77 -12.47 0.72
CA PHE A 383 -39.68 -11.33 0.57
C PHE A 383 -40.54 -11.11 1.83
N ALA A 384 -41.15 -12.17 2.35
CA ALA A 384 -42.04 -12.13 3.50
C ALA A 384 -41.30 -11.66 4.76
N GLU A 385 -40.04 -12.09 4.93
CA GLU A 385 -39.17 -11.61 6.00
C GLU A 385 -38.88 -10.10 5.86
N MET A 386 -38.60 -9.61 4.65
CA MET A 386 -38.47 -8.17 4.40
C MET A 386 -39.77 -7.41 4.71
N ALA A 387 -40.90 -7.90 4.22
CA ALA A 387 -42.21 -7.29 4.47
C ALA A 387 -42.53 -7.24 5.97
N ARG A 388 -42.23 -8.32 6.70
CA ARG A 388 -42.40 -8.39 8.16
C ARG A 388 -41.59 -7.32 8.89
N ARG A 389 -40.30 -7.15 8.54
CA ARG A 389 -39.45 -6.14 9.17
C ARG A 389 -39.92 -4.72 8.87
N VAL A 390 -40.35 -4.45 7.65
CA VAL A 390 -40.93 -3.15 7.28
C VAL A 390 -42.24 -2.89 8.02
N TRP A 391 -43.10 -3.90 8.18
CA TRP A 391 -44.34 -3.80 8.96
C TRP A 391 -44.07 -3.53 10.44
N ALA A 392 -43.14 -4.27 11.05
CA ALA A 392 -42.73 -4.03 12.43
C ALA A 392 -42.15 -2.62 12.60
N LEU A 393 -41.34 -2.14 11.65
CA LEU A 393 -40.81 -0.78 11.65
C LEU A 393 -41.92 0.28 11.52
N HIS A 394 -42.93 0.04 10.70
CA HIS A 394 -44.12 0.89 10.58
C HIS A 394 -44.88 0.96 11.91
N CYS A 395 -45.17 -0.19 12.52
CA CYS A 395 -45.86 -0.25 13.81
C CYS A 395 -45.06 0.50 14.88
N LEU A 396 -43.75 0.28 14.94
CA LEU A 396 -42.88 0.98 15.88
C LEU A 396 -42.87 2.51 15.62
N ALA A 397 -42.82 2.95 14.37
CA ALA A 397 -42.85 4.37 14.00
C ALA A 397 -44.09 5.10 14.53
N PHE A 398 -45.25 4.42 14.55
CA PHE A 398 -46.51 4.96 15.06
C PHE A 398 -46.72 4.78 16.57
N ALA A 399 -45.91 3.95 17.23
CA ALA A 399 -45.86 3.83 18.68
C ALA A 399 -45.11 5.01 19.35
N PHE A 400 -44.18 5.66 18.64
CA PHE A 400 -43.45 6.83 19.13
C PHE A 400 -44.30 8.11 19.19
N GLU A 401 -43.93 9.00 20.12
CA GLU A 401 -44.42 10.38 20.19
C GLU A 401 -43.24 11.36 20.27
N PRO A 402 -43.12 12.33 19.35
CA PRO A 402 -43.98 12.54 18.17
C PRO A 402 -43.81 11.41 17.13
N ALA A 403 -44.86 11.18 16.34
CA ALA A 403 -44.84 10.14 15.31
C ALA A 403 -43.68 10.33 14.31
N VAL A 404 -43.01 9.24 13.95
CA VAL A 404 -41.87 9.29 13.04
C VAL A 404 -42.35 9.66 11.63
N LYS A 405 -41.69 10.64 11.01
CA LYS A 405 -41.96 11.06 9.63
C LYS A 405 -40.83 10.60 8.71
N VAL A 406 -41.19 10.02 7.56
CA VAL A 406 -40.23 9.62 6.53
C VAL A 406 -40.11 10.73 5.49
N PHE A 407 -38.89 11.17 5.22
CA PHE A 407 -38.61 12.15 4.17
C PHE A 407 -37.92 11.48 3.00
N GLN A 408 -38.39 11.76 1.78
CA GLN A 408 -37.74 11.35 0.55
C GLN A 408 -37.06 12.57 -0.09
N ALA A 409 -35.73 12.50 -0.27
CA ALA A 409 -35.00 13.56 -0.94
C ALA A 409 -35.37 13.64 -2.44
N PRO A 410 -35.61 14.84 -3.00
CA PRO A 410 -35.90 15.00 -4.41
C PRO A 410 -34.67 14.68 -5.27
N ARG A 411 -34.92 14.24 -6.50
CA ARG A 411 -33.87 13.99 -7.51
C ARG A 411 -33.05 15.26 -7.75
N GLY A 412 -31.72 15.14 -7.69
CA GLY A 412 -30.79 16.27 -7.86
C GLY A 412 -30.74 17.25 -6.69
N GLY A 413 -31.49 17.02 -5.60
CA GLY A 413 -31.43 17.85 -4.40
C GLY A 413 -30.16 17.62 -3.59
N ARG A 414 -29.55 18.69 -3.08
CA ARG A 414 -28.49 18.58 -2.07
C ARG A 414 -29.13 18.27 -0.72
N PHE A 415 -28.75 17.15 -0.10
CA PHE A 415 -29.20 16.82 1.25
C PHE A 415 -28.49 17.73 2.25
N THR A 416 -29.19 18.72 2.78
CA THR A 416 -28.67 19.63 3.82
C THR A 416 -29.58 19.64 5.03
N GLU A 417 -29.04 20.05 6.18
CA GLU A 417 -29.80 20.14 7.41
C GLU A 417 -31.06 21.04 7.28
N VAL A 418 -30.92 22.08 6.47
CA VAL A 418 -31.96 23.07 6.19
C VAL A 418 -33.09 22.47 5.35
N THR A 419 -32.76 21.61 4.36
CA THR A 419 -33.78 20.99 3.48
C THR A 419 -34.70 20.00 4.21
N TRP A 420 -34.21 19.29 5.24
CA TRP A 420 -35.07 18.41 6.03
C TRP A 420 -35.93 19.20 7.03
N ARG A 421 -35.41 20.28 7.64
CA ARG A 421 -36.20 21.14 8.55
C ARG A 421 -37.32 21.89 7.83
N ALA A 422 -37.09 22.35 6.60
CA ALA A 422 -38.11 23.03 5.81
C ALA A 422 -39.28 22.09 5.42
N SER A 423 -38.97 20.81 5.18
CA SER A 423 -39.98 19.81 4.78
C SER A 423 -40.87 19.34 5.95
N THR A 424 -40.43 19.50 7.20
CA THR A 424 -41.21 19.13 8.39
C THR A 424 -42.14 20.25 8.89
N MET A 425 -41.97 21.50 8.43
CA MET A 425 -42.75 22.69 8.83
C MET A 425 -43.99 22.99 7.97
N GLY A 426 -44.50 22.03 7.18
CA GLY A 426 -45.84 22.16 6.57
C GLY A 426 -45.91 23.02 5.30
N GLY A 427 -44.80 23.26 4.61
CA GLY A 427 -44.87 23.74 3.22
C GLY A 427 -45.40 22.63 2.32
N ARG A 428 -46.54 22.86 1.65
CA ARG A 428 -46.97 21.98 0.53
C ARG A 428 -45.78 21.82 -0.43
N PRO A 429 -45.37 20.60 -0.79
CA PRO A 429 -44.49 20.45 -1.93
C PRO A 429 -45.28 20.91 -3.16
N PRO A 430 -44.78 21.88 -3.96
CA PRO A 430 -45.27 22.03 -5.31
C PRO A 430 -44.96 20.72 -6.04
N TRP A 431 -45.69 20.41 -7.12
CA TRP A 431 -45.45 19.24 -7.97
C TRP A 431 -46.05 17.93 -7.43
N GLY A 432 -47.37 17.83 -7.56
CA GLY A 432 -47.98 16.53 -7.83
C GLY A 432 -47.47 16.01 -9.17
N SER A 433 -46.76 14.89 -9.16
CA SER A 433 -46.58 14.08 -10.36
C SER A 433 -47.19 12.71 -10.07
N ARG A 434 -48.44 12.56 -10.54
CA ARG A 434 -49.03 11.27 -10.87
C ARG A 434 -48.12 10.62 -11.89
N TRP A 435 -47.26 9.70 -11.46
CA TRP A 435 -46.51 8.86 -12.38
C TRP A 435 -47.48 7.84 -12.97
N SER A 436 -47.80 7.98 -14.25
CA SER A 436 -48.50 6.96 -15.01
C SER A 436 -47.79 5.61 -14.85
N ARG A 437 -48.59 4.54 -14.73
CA ARG A 437 -48.17 3.14 -14.84
C ARG A 437 -47.62 2.89 -16.27
N GLY A 438 -46.47 3.48 -16.57
CA GLY A 438 -45.76 3.28 -17.83
C GLY A 438 -45.13 1.90 -17.82
N SER A 439 -45.57 1.05 -18.74
CA SER A 439 -45.16 -0.34 -18.87
C SER A 439 -43.70 -0.47 -19.33
N TRP A 440 -42.78 -0.68 -18.39
CA TRP A 440 -41.39 -1.10 -18.63
C TRP A 440 -41.26 -2.52 -19.18
N TRP A 441 -42.36 -3.27 -19.17
CA TRP A 441 -42.41 -4.72 -19.34
C TRP A 441 -42.54 -5.18 -20.79
N GLY A 442 -42.41 -4.30 -21.77
CA GLY A 442 -42.71 -4.58 -23.18
C GLY A 442 -41.50 -4.87 -24.07
N ARG A 443 -40.28 -4.99 -23.52
CA ARG A 443 -39.07 -4.97 -24.37
C ARG A 443 -37.87 -5.76 -23.83
N TRP A 444 -38.12 -6.84 -23.08
CA TRP A 444 -37.10 -7.77 -22.58
C TRP A 444 -37.60 -9.19 -22.69
#